data_AF-A0A927YSB3-F1
#
_entry.id   AF-A0A927YSB3-F1
#
_cell.length_a   1.000
_cell.length_b   1.000
_cell.length_c   1.000
_cell.angle_alpha   90.00
_cell.angle_beta   90.00
_cell.angle_gamma   90.00
#
_symmetry.space_group_name_H-M   'P 1'
#
loop_
_entity.id
_entity.type
_entity.pdbx_description
1 polymer ?
#
loop_
_entity_poly.entity_id
_entity_poly.type
_entity_poly.pdbx_seq_one_letter_code
_entity_poly.pdbx_strand_id
1 'polypeptide(L)'
;MNVINKELYEWAKFFKATTWEEIKMLAQNNEYIAGTVLRLKKLSDDEKIRMQCEARQDYERTIASYRADGIRVGREEGKAEQLLRLICKKLVKGKSLEEIADDLEEDVDTIKPMYDVAVKFSPDYDVDKIFEEYKNEMNS
;
A
#
# COMPACT_ATOMS: atom_id res chain seq x y z
N MET A 1 -11.09 20.96 59.69
CA MET A 1 -10.58 20.10 58.59
C MET A 1 -9.26 20.69 58.14
N ASN A 2 -8.16 19.93 58.23
CA ASN A 2 -6.79 20.45 58.05
C ASN A 2 -6.52 20.75 56.56
N VAL A 3 -5.82 21.84 56.24
CA VAL A 3 -5.63 22.35 54.85
C VAL A 3 -5.10 21.27 53.89
N ILE A 4 -4.22 20.40 54.38
CA ILE A 4 -3.61 19.27 53.64
C ILE A 4 -4.65 18.27 53.11
N ASN A 5 -5.75 18.04 53.84
CA ASN A 5 -6.79 17.10 53.42
C ASN A 5 -7.62 17.66 52.25
N LYS A 6 -7.77 18.99 52.19
CA LYS A 6 -8.54 19.67 51.15
C LYS A 6 -7.84 19.64 49.80
N GLU A 7 -6.54 19.93 49.76
CA GLU A 7 -5.75 19.90 48.52
C GLU A 7 -5.71 18.50 47.91
N LEU A 8 -5.48 17.47 48.73
CA LEU A 8 -5.46 16.08 48.27
C LEU A 8 -6.82 15.66 47.69
N TYR A 9 -7.91 16.12 48.30
CA TYR A 9 -9.27 15.86 47.81
C TYR A 9 -9.56 16.55 46.47
N GLU A 10 -9.05 17.77 46.26
CA GLU A 10 -9.17 18.48 44.98
C GLU A 10 -8.42 17.76 43.85
N TRP A 11 -7.21 17.26 44.12
CA TRP A 11 -6.46 16.44 43.18
C TRP A 11 -7.13 15.08 42.90
N ALA A 12 -7.68 14.42 43.93
CA ALA A 12 -8.44 13.18 43.74
C ALA A 12 -9.67 13.38 42.85
N LYS A 13 -10.38 14.51 43.01
CA LYS A 13 -11.48 14.89 42.11
C LYS A 13 -11.01 15.16 40.69
N PHE A 14 -9.86 15.83 40.54
CA PHE A 14 -9.28 16.12 39.23
C PHE A 14 -8.96 14.84 38.45
N PHE A 15 -8.32 13.85 39.07
CA PHE A 15 -8.02 12.57 38.40
C PHE A 15 -9.25 11.69 38.15
N LYS A 16 -10.33 11.89 38.92
CA LYS A 16 -11.61 11.19 38.74
C LYS A 16 -12.51 11.87 37.69
N ALA A 17 -12.24 13.12 37.35
CA ALA A 17 -13.04 13.87 36.38
C ALA A 17 -12.98 13.19 35.00
N THR A 18 -14.13 13.13 34.33
CA THR A 18 -14.25 12.49 33.01
C THR A 18 -14.63 13.49 31.92
N THR A 19 -14.93 14.72 32.30
CA THR A 19 -15.34 15.80 31.40
C THR A 19 -14.44 17.02 31.52
N TRP A 20 -14.32 17.78 30.43
CA TRP A 20 -13.55 19.02 30.42
C TRP A 20 -14.18 20.10 31.29
N GLU A 21 -15.51 20.07 31.46
CA GLU A 21 -16.28 20.97 32.32
C GLU A 21 -15.90 20.78 33.79
N GLU A 22 -15.84 19.53 34.28
CA GLU A 22 -15.40 19.19 35.64
C GLU A 22 -13.96 19.66 35.89
N ILE A 23 -13.08 19.38 34.92
CA ILE A 23 -11.67 19.78 34.98
C ILE A 23 -11.52 21.31 35.02
N LYS A 24 -12.30 22.05 34.23
CA LYS A 24 -12.30 23.52 34.21
C LYS A 24 -12.81 24.11 35.52
N MET A 25 -13.86 23.55 36.12
CA MET A 25 -14.38 24.02 37.43
C MET A 25 -13.35 23.84 38.55
N LEU A 26 -12.57 22.76 38.53
CA LEU A 26 -11.51 22.52 39.51
C LEU A 26 -10.32 23.47 39.30
N ALA A 27 -9.96 23.76 38.06
CA ALA A 27 -8.89 24.70 37.72
C ALA A 27 -9.19 26.15 38.14
N GLN A 28 -10.46 26.58 38.13
CA GLN A 28 -10.84 27.95 38.53
C GLN A 28 -10.49 28.27 39.99
N ASN A 29 -10.42 27.26 40.85
CA ASN A 29 -10.24 27.43 42.29
C ASN A 29 -8.84 27.04 42.77
N ASN A 30 -7.95 26.57 41.88
CA ASN A 30 -6.63 26.08 42.23
C ASN A 30 -5.62 26.32 41.09
N GLU A 31 -4.67 27.22 41.31
CA GLU A 31 -3.67 27.64 40.31
C GLU A 31 -2.78 26.48 39.83
N TYR A 32 -2.44 25.54 40.72
CA TYR A 32 -1.63 24.37 40.36
C TYR A 32 -2.41 23.39 39.47
N ILE A 33 -3.71 23.21 39.74
CA ILE A 33 -4.60 22.45 38.86
C ILE A 33 -4.75 23.18 37.51
N ALA A 34 -4.92 24.50 37.52
CA ALA A 34 -4.98 25.29 36.29
C ALA A 34 -3.72 25.14 35.41
N GLY A 35 -2.52 25.22 36.00
CA GLY A 35 -1.26 24.97 35.30
C GLY A 35 -1.17 23.56 34.72
N THR A 36 -1.68 22.57 35.45
CA THR A 36 -1.71 21.17 35.00
C THR A 36 -2.68 20.97 33.83
N VAL A 37 -3.85 21.60 33.87
CA VAL A 37 -4.83 21.57 32.77
C VAL A 37 -4.25 22.16 31.49
N LEU A 38 -3.55 23.30 31.59
CA LEU A 38 -2.88 23.92 30.44
C LEU A 38 -1.83 22.99 29.84
N ARG A 39 -1.03 22.33 30.69
CA ARG A 39 -0.02 21.37 30.25
C ARG A 39 -0.64 20.14 29.59
N LEU A 40 -1.70 19.57 30.17
CA LEU A 40 -2.41 18.44 29.56
C LEU A 40 -3.00 18.81 28.21
N LYS A 41 -3.65 19.98 28.10
CA LYS A 41 -4.18 20.46 26.81
C LYS A 41 -3.09 20.56 25.76
N LYS A 42 -1.94 21.16 26.11
CA LYS A 42 -0.79 21.24 25.20
C LYS A 42 -0.29 19.85 24.78
N LEU A 43 -0.14 18.93 25.72
CA LEU A 43 0.29 17.56 25.42
C LEU A 43 -0.72 16.81 24.54
N SER A 44 -2.02 16.98 24.77
CA SER A 44 -3.06 16.40 23.93
C SER A 44 -3.06 17.00 22.51
N ASP A 45 -2.83 18.30 22.38
CA ASP A 45 -2.68 18.95 21.08
C ASP A 45 -1.42 18.46 20.35
N ASP A 46 -0.28 18.36 21.05
CA ASP A 46 0.98 17.82 20.52
C ASP A 46 0.80 16.34 20.08
N GLU A 47 0.09 15.53 20.87
CA GLU A 47 -0.22 14.14 20.54
C GLU A 47 -1.12 14.04 19.32
N LYS A 48 -2.14 14.89 19.21
CA LYS A 48 -3.01 14.95 18.02
C LYS A 48 -2.22 15.28 16.76
N ILE A 49 -1.30 16.24 16.84
CA ILE A 49 -0.41 16.58 15.72
C ILE A 49 0.47 15.39 15.35
N ARG A 50 1.08 14.73 16.34
CA ARG A 50 1.91 13.53 16.12
C ARG A 50 1.12 12.43 15.40
N MET A 51 -0.07 12.09 15.89
CA MET A 51 -0.94 11.08 15.27
C MET A 51 -1.30 11.45 13.82
N GLN A 52 -1.57 12.72 13.53
CA GLN A 52 -1.85 13.18 12.16
C GLN A 52 -0.62 13.05 11.25
N CYS A 53 0.57 13.38 11.76
CA CYS A 53 1.82 13.21 11.04
C CYS A 53 2.12 11.73 10.73
N GLU A 54 1.93 10.85 11.72
CA GLU A 54 2.10 9.40 11.55
C GLU A 54 1.11 8.85 10.51
N ALA A 55 -0.19 9.17 10.63
CA ALA A 55 -1.20 8.75 9.69
C ALA A 55 -0.90 9.21 8.25
N ARG A 56 -0.36 10.42 8.09
CA ARG A 56 0.06 10.94 6.79
C ARG A 56 1.26 10.17 6.23
N GLN A 57 2.28 9.93 7.05
CA GLN A 57 3.46 9.17 6.63
C GLN A 57 3.11 7.73 6.24
N ASP A 58 2.22 7.09 6.99
CA ASP A 58 1.74 5.75 6.67
C ASP A 58 0.96 5.75 5.35
N TYR A 59 0.06 6.72 5.14
CA TYR A 59 -0.64 6.87 3.87
C TYR A 59 0.34 7.07 2.70
N GLU A 60 1.32 7.97 2.83
CA GLU A 60 2.33 8.23 1.80
C GLU A 60 3.16 6.97 1.49
N ARG A 61 3.57 6.22 2.53
CA ARG A 61 4.29 4.95 2.38
C ARG A 61 3.47 3.91 1.64
N THR A 62 2.21 3.74 2.05
CA THR A 62 1.28 2.79 1.42
C THR A 62 1.06 3.13 -0.05
N ILE A 63 0.79 4.39 -0.38
CA ILE A 63 0.63 4.84 -1.76
C ILE A 63 1.91 4.64 -2.58
N ALA A 64 3.09 4.93 -2.00
CA ALA A 64 4.36 4.70 -2.67
C ALA A 64 4.58 3.21 -2.98
N SER A 65 4.25 2.31 -2.05
CA SER A 65 4.32 0.86 -2.26
C SER A 65 3.41 0.41 -3.39
N TYR A 66 2.13 0.79 -3.35
CA TYR A 66 1.18 0.42 -4.41
C TYR A 66 1.59 0.94 -5.78
N ARG A 67 2.15 2.15 -5.86
CA ARG A 67 2.69 2.69 -7.12
C ARG A 67 3.89 1.89 -7.60
N ALA A 68 4.82 1.54 -6.71
CA ALA A 68 5.99 0.75 -7.05
C ALA A 68 5.59 -0.64 -7.57
N ASP A 69 4.66 -1.31 -6.88
CA ASP A 69 4.12 -2.60 -7.31
C ASP A 69 3.38 -2.50 -8.64
N GLY A 70 2.54 -1.49 -8.84
CA GLY A 70 1.84 -1.26 -10.11
C GLY A 70 2.81 -1.01 -11.28
N ILE A 71 3.89 -0.25 -11.05
CA ILE A 71 4.94 -0.04 -12.05
C ILE A 71 5.67 -1.34 -12.37
N ARG A 72 5.98 -2.16 -11.34
CA ARG A 72 6.66 -3.43 -11.50
C ARG A 72 5.82 -4.41 -12.32
N VAL A 73 4.57 -4.63 -11.91
CA VAL A 73 3.62 -5.51 -12.61
C VAL A 73 3.40 -5.02 -14.05
N GLY A 74 3.14 -3.72 -14.26
CA GLY A 74 2.94 -3.19 -15.61
C GLY A 74 4.17 -3.33 -16.52
N ARG A 75 5.39 -3.28 -15.97
CA ARG A 75 6.62 -3.55 -16.73
C ARG A 75 6.78 -5.03 -17.08
N GLU A 76 6.45 -5.93 -16.15
CA GLU A 76 6.50 -7.38 -16.38
C GLU A 76 5.46 -7.78 -17.44
N GLU A 77 4.22 -7.33 -17.30
CA GLU A 77 3.14 -7.58 -18.26
C GLU A 77 3.46 -7.00 -19.65
N GLY A 78 3.93 -5.75 -19.72
CA GLY A 78 4.27 -5.12 -21.01
C GLY A 78 5.44 -5.80 -21.73
N LYS A 79 6.42 -6.35 -20.99
CA LYS A 79 7.48 -7.17 -21.58
C LYS A 79 6.93 -8.49 -22.14
N ALA A 80 6.08 -9.17 -21.37
CA ALA A 80 5.48 -10.42 -21.76
C ALA A 80 4.58 -10.27 -23.01
N GLU A 81 3.74 -9.23 -23.04
CA GLU A 81 2.89 -8.91 -24.20
C GLU A 81 3.72 -8.63 -25.45
N GLN A 82 4.79 -7.84 -25.33
CA GLN A 82 5.68 -7.54 -26.44
C GLN A 82 6.43 -8.78 -26.95
N LEU A 83 6.89 -9.65 -26.05
CA LEU A 83 7.53 -10.91 -26.41
C LEU A 83 6.55 -11.81 -27.17
N LEU A 84 5.32 -11.98 -26.65
CA LEU A 84 4.28 -12.74 -27.31
C LEU A 84 3.94 -12.20 -28.70
N ARG A 85 3.86 -10.87 -28.84
CA ARG A 85 3.63 -10.21 -30.13
C ARG A 85 4.73 -10.52 -31.14
N LEU A 86 5.99 -10.61 -30.69
CA LEU A 86 7.10 -11.01 -31.55
C LEU A 86 7.01 -12.48 -31.93
N ILE A 87 6.70 -13.38 -30.98
CA ILE A 87 6.47 -14.81 -31.24
C ILE A 87 5.39 -14.99 -32.31
N CYS A 88 4.22 -14.36 -32.15
CA CYS A 88 3.12 -14.44 -33.12
C CYS A 88 3.53 -13.97 -34.52
N LYS A 89 4.25 -12.84 -34.61
CA LYS A 89 4.77 -12.33 -35.90
C LYS A 89 5.72 -13.31 -36.60
N LYS A 90 6.46 -14.12 -35.85
CA LYS A 90 7.39 -15.11 -36.42
C LYS A 90 6.69 -16.43 -36.73
N LEU A 91 5.68 -16.82 -35.93
CA LEU A 91 4.77 -17.94 -36.24
C LEU A 91 4.03 -17.73 -37.56
N VAL A 92 3.54 -16.51 -37.83
CA VAL A 92 2.94 -16.14 -39.13
C VAL A 92 3.91 -16.36 -40.30
N LYS A 93 5.23 -16.25 -40.06
CA LYS A 93 6.27 -16.50 -41.06
C LYS A 93 6.67 -17.97 -41.17
N GLY A 94 6.00 -18.87 -40.41
CA GLY A 94 6.25 -20.31 -40.42
C GLY A 94 7.52 -20.74 -39.67
N LYS A 95 8.05 -19.90 -38.78
CA LYS A 95 9.26 -20.23 -38.00
C LYS A 95 9.00 -21.24 -36.88
N SER A 96 9.97 -22.11 -36.62
CA SER A 96 9.92 -23.07 -35.51
C SER A 96 10.20 -22.40 -34.15
N LEU A 97 9.91 -23.11 -33.06
CA LEU A 97 10.22 -22.64 -31.70
C LEU A 97 11.71 -22.28 -31.55
N GLU A 98 12.61 -23.12 -32.08
CA GLU A 98 14.06 -22.95 -32.01
C GLU A 98 14.53 -21.73 -32.81
N GLU A 99 13.98 -21.55 -34.02
CA GLU A 99 14.30 -20.38 -34.85
C GLU A 99 13.78 -19.08 -34.23
N ILE A 100 12.64 -19.13 -33.52
CA ILE A 100 12.09 -17.96 -32.82
C ILE A 100 12.94 -17.63 -31.60
N ALA A 101 13.36 -18.63 -30.82
CA ALA A 101 14.25 -18.43 -29.68
C ALA A 101 15.56 -17.76 -30.11
N ASP A 102 16.18 -18.29 -31.18
CA ASP A 102 17.40 -17.73 -31.78
C ASP A 102 17.19 -16.29 -32.29
N ASP A 103 16.12 -16.06 -33.06
CA ASP A 103 15.76 -14.73 -33.59
C ASP A 103 15.53 -13.66 -32.52
N LEU A 104 15.09 -14.07 -31.32
CA LEU A 104 14.77 -13.19 -30.20
C LEU A 104 15.89 -13.11 -29.17
N GLU A 105 16.97 -13.88 -29.36
CA GLU A 105 18.07 -14.03 -28.41
C GLU A 105 17.56 -14.47 -27.01
N GLU A 106 16.56 -15.35 -26.98
CA GLU A 106 15.93 -15.89 -25.78
C GLU A 106 16.14 -17.40 -25.68
N ASP A 107 16.08 -17.94 -24.46
CA ASP A 107 16.12 -19.40 -24.28
C ASP A 107 14.83 -20.06 -24.76
N VAL A 108 14.94 -21.24 -25.37
CA VAL A 108 13.79 -22.04 -25.83
C VAL A 108 12.80 -22.26 -24.70
N ASP A 109 13.29 -22.60 -23.50
CA ASP A 109 12.45 -22.84 -22.32
C ASP A 109 11.69 -21.58 -21.86
N THR A 110 12.27 -20.39 -22.07
CA THR A 110 11.66 -19.10 -21.71
C THR A 110 10.47 -18.78 -22.59
N ILE A 111 10.58 -18.99 -23.91
CA ILE A 111 9.51 -18.65 -24.84
C ILE A 111 8.50 -19.79 -25.06
N LYS A 112 8.86 -21.02 -24.70
CA LYS A 112 8.05 -22.22 -24.92
C LYS A 112 6.62 -22.12 -24.38
N PRO A 113 6.37 -21.63 -23.15
CA PRO A 113 5.01 -21.50 -22.65
C PRO A 113 4.14 -20.58 -23.53
N MET A 114 4.66 -19.43 -23.95
CA MET A 114 3.95 -18.51 -24.84
C MET A 114 3.75 -19.10 -26.24
N TYR A 115 4.76 -19.80 -26.76
CA TYR A 115 4.69 -20.48 -28.04
C TYR A 115 3.61 -21.56 -28.06
N ASP A 116 3.60 -22.42 -27.05
CA ASP A 116 2.67 -23.56 -26.94
C ASP A 116 1.21 -23.08 -26.82
N VAL A 117 0.95 -21.92 -26.20
CA VAL A 117 -0.37 -21.28 -26.24
C VAL A 117 -0.64 -20.71 -27.63
N ALA A 118 0.29 -19.92 -28.21
CA ALA A 118 0.09 -19.22 -29.47
C ALA A 118 -0.22 -20.14 -30.66
N VAL A 119 0.41 -21.32 -30.74
CA VAL A 119 0.15 -22.27 -31.84
C VAL A 119 -1.29 -22.80 -31.86
N LYS A 120 -1.99 -22.80 -30.72
CA LYS A 120 -3.42 -23.19 -30.63
C LYS A 120 -4.35 -22.21 -31.38
N PHE A 121 -3.88 -20.99 -31.65
CA PHE A 121 -4.64 -19.90 -32.27
C PHE A 121 -4.28 -19.69 -33.75
N SER A 122 -3.61 -20.66 -34.37
CA SER A 122 -3.36 -20.65 -35.82
C SER A 122 -4.67 -20.66 -36.63
N PRO A 123 -4.75 -19.95 -37.77
CA PRO A 123 -3.71 -19.11 -38.37
C PRO A 123 -3.83 -17.61 -38.02
N ASP A 124 -4.82 -17.22 -37.22
CA ASP A 124 -5.14 -15.79 -36.96
C ASP A 124 -4.14 -15.15 -35.97
N TYR A 125 -3.64 -15.93 -35.01
CA TYR A 125 -2.67 -15.50 -34.00
C TYR A 125 -3.06 -14.18 -33.29
N ASP A 126 -4.33 -14.06 -32.89
CA ASP A 126 -4.87 -12.93 -32.15
C ASP A 126 -4.13 -12.77 -30.81
N VAL A 127 -3.23 -11.77 -30.75
CA VAL A 127 -2.32 -11.56 -29.62
C VAL A 127 -3.08 -11.32 -28.32
N ASP A 128 -4.20 -10.59 -28.37
CA ASP A 128 -4.97 -10.26 -27.16
C ASP A 128 -5.60 -11.53 -26.58
N LYS A 129 -6.21 -12.37 -27.43
CA LYS A 129 -6.79 -13.65 -26.98
C LYS A 129 -5.73 -14.62 -26.47
N ILE A 130 -4.58 -14.70 -27.14
CA ILE A 130 -3.47 -15.57 -26.73
C ILE A 130 -2.90 -15.11 -25.40
N PHE A 131 -2.75 -13.79 -25.19
CA PHE A 131 -2.20 -13.25 -23.95
C PHE A 131 -3.11 -13.53 -22.75
N GLU A 132 -4.42 -13.39 -22.93
CA GLU A 132 -5.40 -13.77 -21.91
C GLU A 132 -5.34 -15.26 -21.57
N GLU A 133 -5.27 -16.14 -22.58
CA GLU A 133 -5.13 -17.59 -22.34
C GLU A 133 -3.82 -17.93 -21.63
N TYR A 134 -2.70 -17.31 -22.04
CA TYR A 134 -1.41 -17.47 -21.39
C TYR A 134 -1.45 -17.03 -19.92
N LYS A 135 -2.10 -15.90 -19.62
CA LYS A 135 -2.30 -15.43 -18.24
C LYS A 135 -3.17 -16.40 -17.44
N ASN A 136 -4.18 -17.01 -18.04
CA ASN A 136 -5.01 -18.01 -17.37
C ASN A 136 -4.20 -19.28 -17.03
N GLU A 137 -3.39 -19.79 -17.96
CA GLU A 137 -2.56 -20.98 -17.73
C GLU A 137 -1.47 -20.75 -16.66
N MET A 138 -0.91 -19.54 -16.57
CA MET A 138 0.11 -19.20 -15.57
C MET A 138 -0.44 -18.95 -14.15
N ASN A 139 -1.74 -18.62 -14.04
CA ASN A 139 -2.39 -18.32 -12.76
C ASN A 139 -3.26 -19.49 -12.22
N SER A 140 -3.33 -20.61 -12.94
CA SER A 140 -4.09 -21.82 -12.57
C SER A 140 -3.24 -22.85 -11.83
#